data_AF-A0A6B3HFY7-F1
#
_entry.id   AF-A0A6B3HFY7-F1
#
_cell.length_a   1.000
_cell.length_b   1.000
_cell.length_c   1.000
_cell.angle_alpha   90.00
_cell.angle_beta   90.00
_cell.angle_gamma   90.00
#
_symmetry.space_group_name_H-M   'P 1'
#
loop_
_entity.id
_entity.type
_entity.pdbx_description
1 polymer ?
#
loop_
_entity_poly.entity_id
_entity_poly.type
_entity_poly.pdbx_seq_one_letter_code
_entity_poly.pdbx_strand_id
1 'polypeptide(L)'
;MSRRTPALIAAAVLLPLALTACSTPEGDEPTGNKAAAKSDGFPYTVTNCGVTTTFKAPPKRVVTMNQHVTEIMLELGLTKSLVGTAYL
;
A
#
# COMPACT_ATOMS: atom_id res chain seq x y z
N MET A 1 32.54 11.06 41.77
CA MET A 1 32.15 10.06 40.74
C MET A 1 30.77 10.41 40.17
N SER A 2 30.69 11.46 39.35
CA SER A 2 29.46 11.89 38.65
C SER A 2 29.68 11.78 37.14
N ARG A 3 30.06 10.57 36.70
CA ARG A 3 30.33 10.24 35.29
C ARG A 3 29.35 9.20 34.71
N ARG A 4 28.32 8.82 35.48
CA ARG A 4 27.23 7.93 35.03
C ARG A 4 26.03 8.69 34.46
N THR A 5 25.90 9.98 34.79
CA THR A 5 24.88 10.90 34.27
C THR A 5 25.01 11.22 32.77
N PRO A 6 26.20 11.40 32.15
CA PRO A 6 26.25 11.72 30.71
C PRO A 6 25.89 10.53 29.81
N ALA A 7 26.09 9.29 30.28
CA ALA A 7 25.75 8.08 29.53
C ALA A 7 24.23 7.85 29.47
N LEU A 8 23.50 8.20 30.54
CA LEU A 8 22.04 8.10 30.59
C LEU A 8 21.37 9.18 29.71
N ILE A 9 21.97 10.35 29.60
CA ILE A 9 21.49 11.42 28.71
C ILE A 9 21.67 11.04 27.24
N ALA A 10 22.82 10.44 26.87
CA ALA A 10 23.07 10.01 25.49
C ALA A 10 22.11 8.91 25.01
N ALA A 11 21.76 7.96 25.87
CA ALA A 11 20.80 6.89 25.53
C ALA A 11 19.36 7.41 25.39
N ALA A 12 18.97 8.42 26.17
CA ALA A 12 17.65 9.04 26.10
C ALA A 12 17.43 9.86 24.81
N VAL A 13 18.51 10.40 24.22
CA VAL A 13 18.43 11.18 22.97
C VAL A 13 18.46 10.29 21.72
N LEU A 14 19.10 9.12 21.78
CA LEU A 14 19.17 8.19 20.63
C LEU A 14 17.87 7.40 20.40
N LEU A 15 17.06 7.17 21.45
CA LEU A 15 15.78 6.46 21.35
C LEU A 15 14.75 7.13 20.41
N PRO A 16 14.51 8.46 20.48
CA PRO A 16 13.54 9.12 19.59
C PRO A 16 14.02 9.27 18.14
N LEU A 17 15.34 9.29 17.87
CA LEU A 17 15.86 9.39 16.50
C LEU A 17 15.67 8.10 15.67
N ALA A 18 15.46 6.95 16.32
CA ALA A 18 15.16 5.69 15.63
C ALA A 18 13.67 5.54 15.24
N LEU A 19 12.78 6.39 15.77
CA LEU A 19 11.33 6.30 15.54
C LEU A 19 10.83 7.14 14.36
N THR A 20 11.64 8.02 13.76
CA THR A 20 11.20 8.89 12.64
C THR A 20 11.45 8.29 11.25
N ALA A 21 11.69 6.98 11.17
CA ALA A 21 12.00 6.29 9.90
C ALA A 21 10.76 5.91 9.05
N CYS A 22 9.54 6.29 9.43
CA CYS A 22 8.34 6.08 8.59
C CYS A 22 7.64 7.41 8.26
N SER A 23 7.26 7.50 6.99
CA SER A 23 7.02 8.67 6.14
C SER A 23 5.68 9.43 6.29
N THR A 24 5.70 10.66 5.76
CA THR A 24 4.69 11.69 5.38
C THR A 24 3.60 11.24 4.36
N PRO A 25 2.59 12.06 3.97
CA PRO A 25 1.76 13.11 4.63
C PRO A 25 0.24 12.70 4.63
N GLU A 26 -0.73 13.44 5.17
CA GLU A 26 -1.61 14.38 4.42
C GLU A 26 -2.72 14.93 5.33
N GLY A 27 -3.30 16.05 4.87
CA GLY A 27 -4.13 16.99 5.62
C GLY A 27 -5.39 16.45 6.29
N ASP A 28 -5.74 17.17 7.34
CA ASP A 28 -6.97 17.07 8.10
C ASP A 28 -8.18 17.30 7.17
N GLU A 29 -9.00 16.27 6.97
CA GLU A 29 -10.28 16.36 6.24
C GLU A 29 -11.39 15.77 7.11
N PRO A 30 -12.59 16.37 7.10
CA PRO A 30 -13.61 16.18 8.12
C PRO A 30 -14.16 14.75 8.13
N THR A 31 -14.41 14.25 9.33
CA THR A 31 -15.08 12.98 9.65
C THR A 31 -16.57 13.02 9.28
N GLY A 32 -16.87 13.18 8.00
CA GLY A 32 -18.15 12.85 7.41
C GLY A 32 -18.12 11.43 6.89
N ASN A 33 -19.19 10.66 7.12
CA ASN A 33 -19.41 9.34 6.52
C ASN A 33 -19.31 9.47 4.98
N LYS A 34 -18.11 9.30 4.42
CA LYS A 34 -17.87 9.35 2.98
C LYS A 34 -18.66 8.21 2.37
N ALA A 35 -19.76 8.54 1.70
CA ALA A 35 -20.38 7.64 0.76
C ALA A 35 -19.27 7.09 -0.15
N ALA A 36 -19.20 5.77 -0.29
CA ALA A 36 -18.21 5.14 -1.15
C ALA A 36 -18.25 5.85 -2.51
N ALA A 37 -17.12 6.44 -2.91
CA ALA A 37 -17.02 7.12 -4.19
C ALA A 37 -17.43 6.10 -5.27
N LYS A 38 -18.45 6.43 -6.07
CA LYS A 38 -18.81 5.61 -7.22
C LYS A 38 -17.62 5.66 -8.17
N SER A 39 -17.00 4.50 -8.41
CA SER A 39 -16.04 4.38 -9.49
C SER A 39 -16.76 4.66 -10.82
N ASP A 40 -16.11 5.37 -11.73
CA ASP A 40 -16.62 5.63 -13.10
C ASP A 40 -16.87 4.34 -13.90
N GLY A 41 -16.50 3.18 -13.35
CA GLY A 41 -16.73 1.88 -13.92
C GLY A 41 -15.77 1.62 -15.06
N PHE A 42 -16.29 1.12 -16.17
CA PHE A 42 -15.51 0.83 -17.38
C PHE A 42 -16.01 1.70 -18.54
N PRO A 43 -15.12 2.18 -19.42
CA PRO A 43 -13.70 1.82 -19.53
C PRO A 43 -12.81 2.46 -18.44
N TYR A 44 -11.90 1.67 -17.88
CA TYR A 44 -10.93 2.09 -16.87
C TYR A 44 -9.52 2.17 -17.49
N THR A 45 -8.91 3.36 -17.47
CA THR A 45 -7.55 3.56 -18.00
C THR A 45 -6.59 3.80 -16.85
N VAL A 46 -5.48 3.08 -16.84
CA VAL A 46 -4.42 3.21 -15.83
C VAL A 46 -3.06 3.22 -16.50
N THR A 47 -2.17 4.10 -16.01
CA THR A 47 -0.75 4.09 -16.35
C THR A 47 0.01 3.47 -15.18
N ASN A 48 0.68 2.34 -15.42
CA ASN A 48 1.47 1.63 -14.42
C ASN A 48 2.88 1.41 -14.99
N CYS A 49 3.91 1.88 -14.26
CA CYS A 49 5.31 1.77 -14.67
C CYS A 49 5.58 2.31 -16.10
N GLY A 50 4.90 3.40 -16.49
CA GLY A 50 5.01 4.00 -17.82
C GLY A 50 4.20 3.31 -18.92
N VAL A 51 3.51 2.20 -18.62
CA VAL A 51 2.63 1.50 -19.55
C VAL A 51 1.19 1.93 -19.31
N THR A 52 0.57 2.53 -20.32
CA THR A 52 -0.86 2.91 -20.28
C THR A 52 -1.72 1.80 -20.85
N THR A 53 -2.67 1.31 -20.06
CA THR A 53 -3.61 0.25 -20.46
C THR A 53 -5.05 0.68 -20.17
N THR A 54 -5.95 0.46 -21.13
CA THR A 54 -7.40 0.66 -20.95
C THR A 54 -8.12 -0.68 -20.87
N PHE A 55 -8.73 -0.96 -19.73
CA PHE A 55 -9.63 -2.08 -19.52
C PHE A 55 -11.04 -1.67 -19.94
N LYS A 56 -11.67 -2.44 -20.84
CA LYS A 56 -13.04 -2.17 -21.33
C LYS A 56 -14.13 -2.81 -20.48
N ALA A 57 -13.77 -3.79 -19.66
CA ALA A 57 -14.64 -4.52 -18.74
C ALA A 57 -13.78 -5.15 -17.63
N PRO A 58 -14.37 -5.64 -16.52
CA PRO A 58 -13.63 -6.37 -15.50
C PRO A 58 -12.87 -7.57 -16.10
N PRO A 59 -11.58 -7.77 -15.75
CA PRO A 59 -10.81 -8.92 -16.21
C PRO A 59 -11.40 -10.26 -15.72
N LYS A 60 -11.58 -11.21 -16.65
CA LYS A 60 -12.13 -12.54 -16.36
C LYS A 60 -11.06 -13.62 -16.15
N ARG A 61 -9.82 -13.35 -16.59
CA ARG A 61 -8.68 -14.27 -16.54
C ARG A 61 -7.43 -13.47 -16.22
N VAL A 62 -6.83 -13.74 -15.07
CA VAL A 62 -5.67 -13.04 -14.52
C VAL A 62 -4.60 -14.06 -14.18
N VAL A 63 -3.35 -13.74 -14.51
CA VAL A 63 -2.16 -14.44 -14.01
C VAL A 63 -1.39 -13.45 -13.15
N THR A 64 -1.07 -13.81 -11.90
CA THR A 64 -0.30 -12.97 -10.98
C THR A 64 1.18 -13.31 -11.04
N MET A 65 2.05 -12.30 -11.06
CA MET A 65 3.52 -12.47 -11.20
C MET A 65 4.28 -12.47 -9.87
N ASN A 66 3.59 -12.23 -8.76
CA ASN A 66 4.19 -12.19 -7.43
C ASN A 66 3.20 -12.73 -6.38
N GLN A 67 3.72 -13.26 -5.28
CA GLN A 67 2.92 -13.79 -4.18
C GLN A 67 1.99 -12.72 -3.60
N HIS A 68 2.51 -11.55 -3.26
CA HIS A 68 1.72 -10.47 -2.67
C HIS A 68 0.52 -10.07 -3.53
N VAL A 69 0.67 -10.06 -4.87
CA VAL A 69 -0.43 -9.75 -5.79
C VAL A 69 -1.48 -10.86 -5.82
N THR A 70 -1.05 -12.11 -5.65
CA THR A 70 -1.96 -13.25 -5.48
C THR A 70 -2.81 -13.09 -4.23
N GLU A 71 -2.20 -12.76 -3.09
CA GLU A 71 -2.92 -12.54 -1.84
C GLU A 71 -3.91 -11.37 -1.93
N ILE A 72 -3.56 -10.27 -2.63
CA ILE A 72 -4.50 -9.17 -2.90
C ILE A 72 -5.74 -9.68 -3.65
N MET A 73 -5.57 -10.51 -4.68
CA MET A 73 -6.70 -11.06 -5.43
C MET A 73 -7.60 -11.92 -4.54
N LEU A 74 -7.03 -12.67 -3.60
CA LEU A 74 -7.79 -13.49 -2.66
C LEU A 74 -8.58 -12.64 -1.66
N GLU A 75 -7.94 -11.64 -1.06
CA GLU A 75 -8.57 -10.74 -0.07
C GLU A 75 -9.70 -9.90 -0.69
N LEU A 76 -9.58 -9.54 -1.97
CA LEU A 76 -10.63 -8.87 -2.73
C LEU A 76 -11.74 -9.81 -3.23
N GLY A 77 -11.68 -11.11 -2.93
CA GLY A 77 -12.67 -12.10 -3.37
C GLY A 77 -12.64 -12.40 -4.88
N LEU A 78 -11.53 -12.10 -5.56
CA LEU A 78 -11.37 -12.20 -7.02
C LEU A 78 -10.84 -13.56 -7.48
N THR A 79 -10.85 -14.57 -6.61
CA THR A 79 -10.35 -15.94 -6.89
C THR A 79 -10.91 -16.53 -8.18
N LYS A 80 -12.17 -16.22 -8.56
CA LYS A 80 -12.79 -16.71 -9.79
C LYS A 80 -12.13 -16.20 -11.08
N SER A 81 -11.45 -15.06 -11.02
CA SER A 81 -10.73 -14.50 -12.17
C SER A 81 -9.28 -14.99 -12.24
N LEU A 82 -8.73 -15.58 -11.18
CA LEU A 82 -7.35 -16.05 -11.12
C LEU A 82 -7.21 -17.39 -11.85
N VAL A 83 -6.49 -17.41 -12.98
CA VAL A 83 -6.29 -18.61 -13.81
C VAL A 83 -4.87 -19.19 -13.71
N GLY A 84 -3.98 -18.53 -12.98
CA GLY A 84 -2.62 -19.02 -12.74
C GLY A 84 -1.78 -18.03 -11.92
N THR A 85 -0.63 -18.52 -11.47
CA THR A 85 0.40 -17.72 -10.80
C THR A 85 1.74 -17.99 -11.48
N ALA A 86 2.65 -17.02 -11.44
CA ALA A 86 4.02 -17.19 -11.88
C ALA A 86 4.95 -16.31 -11.04
N TYR A 87 6.24 -16.41 -11.31
CA TYR A 87 7.29 -15.62 -10.68
C TYR A 87 8.40 -15.36 -11.70
N LEU A 88 8.97 -14.14 -11.67
CA LEU A 88 10.16 -13.76 -12.45
C LEU A 88 11.35 -13.56 -11.51
#